data_AF-A0A752T0T8-F1
#
_entry.id   AF-A0A752T0T8-F1
#
_cell.length_a   1.000
_cell.length_b   1.000
_cell.length_c   1.000
_cell.angle_alpha   90.00
_cell.angle_beta   90.00
_cell.angle_gamma   90.00
#
_symmetry.space_group_name_H-M   'P 1'
#
loop_
_entity.id
_entity.type
_entity.pdbx_description
1 polymer ?
#
loop_
_entity_poly.entity_id
_entity_poly.type
_entity_poly.pdbx_seq_one_letter_code
_entity_poly.pdbx_strand_id
1 'polypeptide(L)'
;HLNLKSLKWDLVRLKTAEFTKFGRNATYPDYMLEISEDFNACGSKFCIDAREEVANHWLKFGTWAEPPMFIERSLIIPGESGLHLMEGHTRLGTLLGAIKYKFVQLADTHELYIASQK
;
A
#
# COMPACT_ATOMS: atom_id res chain seq x y z
N HIS A 1 0.91 25.94 0.41
CA HIS A 1 1.99 24.96 0.17
C HIS A 1 2.22 24.15 1.43
N LEU A 2 2.39 22.83 1.32
CA LEU A 2 2.69 21.94 2.43
C LEU A 2 4.20 21.93 2.72
N ASN A 3 4.60 22.17 3.97
CA ASN A 3 6.00 22.12 4.39
C ASN A 3 6.35 20.73 4.96
N LEU A 4 7.07 19.91 4.20
CA LEU A 4 7.44 18.56 4.64
C LEU A 4 8.34 18.54 5.89
N LYS A 5 9.09 19.63 6.17
CA LYS A 5 9.96 19.72 7.36
C LYS A 5 9.17 19.89 8.67
N SER A 6 7.91 20.33 8.59
CA SER A 6 7.03 20.46 9.74
C SER A 6 6.27 19.18 10.07
N LEU A 7 6.40 18.13 9.26
CA LEU A 7 5.71 16.85 9.48
C LEU A 7 6.54 15.94 10.37
N LYS A 8 5.85 15.10 11.14
CA LYS A 8 6.44 13.91 11.77
C LYS A 8 6.06 12.68 10.96
N TRP A 9 6.94 11.70 10.95
CA TRP A 9 6.77 10.44 10.23
C TRP A 9 6.83 9.28 11.22
N ASP A 10 5.72 8.57 11.37
CA ASP A 10 5.61 7.43 12.28
C ASP A 10 5.56 6.14 11.47
N LEU A 11 6.41 5.17 11.81
CA LEU A 11 6.30 3.81 11.32
C LEU A 11 5.24 3.08 12.16
N VAL A 12 4.12 2.74 11.55
CA VAL A 12 3.01 2.06 12.22
C VAL A 12 2.77 0.69 11.58
N ARG A 13 2.11 -0.19 12.33
CA ARG A 13 1.76 -1.54 11.88
C ARG A 13 0.25 -1.73 11.95
N LEU A 14 -0.37 -2.03 10.81
CA LEU A 14 -1.81 -2.25 10.70
C LEU A 14 -2.11 -3.70 10.35
N LYS A 15 -3.28 -4.20 10.77
CA LYS A 15 -3.77 -5.52 10.36
C LYS A 15 -4.15 -5.52 8.89
N THR A 16 -3.99 -6.64 8.21
CA THR A 16 -4.41 -6.82 6.80
C THR A 16 -5.85 -6.36 6.55
N ALA A 17 -6.76 -6.66 7.48
CA ALA A 17 -8.17 -6.28 7.39
C ALA A 17 -8.43 -4.75 7.40
N GLU A 18 -7.49 -3.94 7.89
CA GLU A 18 -7.62 -2.48 7.85
C GLU A 18 -7.38 -1.93 6.45
N PHE A 19 -6.58 -2.61 5.62
CA PHE A 19 -6.22 -2.12 4.29
C PHE A 19 -7.37 -2.11 3.29
N THR A 20 -8.39 -2.95 3.48
CA THR A 20 -9.61 -2.93 2.66
C THR A 20 -10.45 -1.66 2.87
N LYS A 21 -10.21 -0.93 3.96
CA LYS A 21 -10.86 0.35 4.26
C LYS A 21 -10.16 1.55 3.64
N PHE A 22 -8.92 1.37 3.17
CA PHE A 22 -8.21 2.43 2.46
C PHE A 22 -8.89 2.60 1.10
N GLY A 23 -9.75 3.62 1.00
CA GLY A 23 -10.50 3.94 -0.20
C GLY A 23 -9.60 4.41 -1.35
N ARG A 24 -10.18 5.11 -2.33
CA ARG A 24 -9.46 5.66 -3.51
C ARG A 24 -8.58 6.88 -3.19
N ASN A 25 -8.08 6.96 -1.97
CA ASN A 25 -7.37 8.12 -1.44
C ASN A 25 -5.89 7.95 -1.71
N ALA A 26 -5.52 7.99 -2.98
CA ALA A 26 -4.17 7.80 -3.45
C ALA A 26 -3.85 8.85 -4.52
N THR A 27 -2.56 9.14 -4.72
CA THR A 27 -2.14 10.03 -5.82
C THR A 27 -2.56 9.48 -7.19
N TYR A 28 -2.55 8.15 -7.37
CA TYR A 28 -2.97 7.46 -8.59
C TYR A 28 -3.88 6.27 -8.24
N PRO A 29 -5.18 6.51 -7.96
CA PRO A 29 -6.07 5.47 -7.48
C PRO A 29 -6.39 4.42 -8.55
N ASP A 30 -6.52 4.82 -9.81
CA ASP A 30 -6.83 3.89 -10.91
C ASP A 30 -5.66 2.96 -11.21
N TYR A 31 -4.42 3.47 -11.14
CA TYR A 31 -3.21 2.67 -11.27
C TYR A 31 -3.11 1.60 -10.17
N MET A 32 -3.37 1.96 -8.92
CA MET A 32 -3.37 1.00 -7.81
C MET A 32 -4.41 -0.12 -8.03
N LEU A 33 -5.58 0.22 -8.57
CA LEU A 33 -6.62 -0.77 -8.88
C LEU A 33 -6.21 -1.67 -10.04
N GLU A 34 -5.62 -1.12 -11.10
CA GLU A 34 -5.05 -1.89 -12.22
C GLU A 34 -4.08 -2.96 -11.69
N ILE A 35 -3.11 -2.58 -10.85
CA ILE A 35 -2.16 -3.52 -10.23
C ILE A 35 -2.87 -4.62 -9.42
N SER A 36 -3.95 -4.28 -8.72
CA SER A 36 -4.69 -5.29 -7.94
C SER A 36 -5.36 -6.35 -8.82
N GLU A 37 -5.58 -6.06 -10.10
CA GLU A 37 -6.19 -6.95 -11.08
C GLU A 37 -5.17 -7.65 -11.99
N ASP A 38 -3.90 -7.23 -12.02
CA ASP A 38 -2.83 -7.79 -12.86
C ASP A 38 -2.68 -9.31 -12.71
N PHE A 39 -2.92 -9.84 -11.51
CA PHE A 39 -2.87 -11.29 -11.27
C PHE A 39 -3.83 -12.05 -12.19
N ASN A 40 -5.02 -11.50 -12.44
CA ASN A 40 -6.01 -12.14 -13.30
C ASN A 40 -5.54 -12.20 -14.77
N ALA A 41 -4.71 -11.24 -15.21
CA ALA A 41 -4.17 -11.20 -16.56
C ALA A 41 -2.99 -12.17 -16.76
N CYS A 42 -2.24 -12.49 -15.71
CA CYS A 42 -1.03 -13.32 -15.79
C CYS A 42 -1.27 -14.84 -15.64
N GLY A 43 -2.47 -15.26 -15.24
CA GLY A 43 -2.77 -16.67 -14.99
C GLY A 43 -1.92 -17.28 -13.88
N SER A 44 -1.58 -18.58 -13.99
CA SER A 44 -0.79 -19.30 -12.97
C SER A 44 0.67 -18.81 -12.81
N LYS A 45 1.14 -17.88 -13.65
CA LYS A 45 2.45 -17.25 -13.50
C LYS A 45 2.34 -16.04 -12.60
N PHE A 46 3.08 -16.10 -11.51
CA PHE A 46 3.12 -15.15 -10.41
C PHE A 46 3.56 -13.76 -10.89
N CYS A 47 2.63 -12.80 -10.98
CA CYS A 47 2.89 -11.41 -11.37
C CYS A 47 2.83 -10.46 -10.17
N ILE A 48 3.69 -10.66 -9.18
CA ILE A 48 3.83 -9.69 -8.08
C ILE A 48 4.73 -8.52 -8.51
N ASP A 49 5.92 -8.83 -9.02
CA ASP A 49 6.92 -7.86 -9.45
C ASP A 49 7.86 -8.56 -10.44
N ALA A 50 8.40 -7.82 -11.41
CA ALA A 50 9.36 -8.37 -12.37
C ALA A 50 10.71 -8.71 -11.72
N ARG A 51 11.01 -8.10 -10.56
CA ARG A 51 12.21 -8.36 -9.77
C ARG A 51 12.01 -9.61 -8.91
N GLU A 52 12.80 -10.63 -9.17
CA GLU A 52 12.71 -11.93 -8.48
C GLU A 52 12.87 -11.78 -6.96
N GLU A 53 13.76 -10.91 -6.49
CA GLU A 53 13.99 -10.70 -5.06
C GLU A 53 12.75 -10.14 -4.35
N VAL A 54 12.00 -9.26 -5.00
CA VAL A 54 10.76 -8.69 -4.46
C VAL A 54 9.66 -9.74 -4.45
N ALA A 55 9.51 -10.48 -5.55
CA ALA A 55 8.54 -11.57 -5.64
C ALA A 55 8.80 -12.66 -4.57
N ASN A 56 10.06 -13.07 -4.42
CA ASN A 56 10.49 -14.03 -3.40
C ASN A 56 10.25 -13.52 -1.97
N HIS A 57 10.47 -12.23 -1.72
CA HIS A 57 10.18 -11.62 -0.43
C HIS A 57 8.69 -11.70 -0.10
N TRP A 58 7.81 -11.35 -1.05
CA TRP A 58 6.37 -11.48 -0.87
C TRP A 58 5.95 -12.93 -0.63
N LEU A 59 6.48 -13.89 -1.41
CA LEU A 59 6.19 -15.32 -1.21
C LEU A 59 6.58 -15.81 0.18
N LYS A 60 7.70 -15.32 0.72
CA LYS A 60 8.23 -15.75 2.01
C LYS A 60 7.56 -15.06 3.19
N PHE A 61 7.27 -13.77 3.08
CA PHE A 61 6.86 -12.93 4.20
C PHE A 61 5.43 -12.40 4.09
N GLY A 62 4.76 -12.54 2.95
CA GLY A 62 3.38 -12.11 2.77
C GLY A 62 3.17 -10.60 2.89
N THR A 63 4.22 -9.81 2.68
CA THR A 63 4.21 -8.34 2.79
C THR A 63 5.37 -7.74 2.00
N TRP A 64 5.38 -6.42 1.84
CA TRP A 64 6.47 -5.66 1.21
C TRP A 64 7.79 -5.72 2.02
N ALA A 65 8.91 -5.53 1.33
CA ALA A 65 10.22 -5.34 1.96
C ALA A 65 10.39 -3.92 2.53
N GLU A 66 9.80 -2.91 1.86
CA GLU A 66 9.83 -1.52 2.30
C GLU A 66 8.42 -0.95 2.49
N PRO A 67 8.12 -0.35 3.67
CA PRO A 67 6.81 0.22 3.98
C PRO A 67 6.35 1.31 3.00
N PRO A 68 5.10 1.30 2.52
CA PRO A 68 4.49 2.41 1.77
C PRO A 68 4.34 3.65 2.65
N MET A 69 4.21 4.81 1.98
CA MET A 69 4.12 6.11 2.65
C MET A 69 2.75 6.74 2.47
N PHE A 70 2.14 7.10 3.59
CA PHE A 70 0.87 7.79 3.69
C PHE A 70 1.06 9.15 4.35
N ILE A 71 0.11 10.04 4.11
CA ILE A 71 -0.01 11.32 4.80
C ILE A 71 -1.45 11.52 5.26
N GLU A 72 -1.66 12.19 6.40
CA GLU A 72 -3.00 12.61 6.81
C GLU A 72 -3.64 13.48 5.74
N ARG A 73 -4.86 13.13 5.34
CA ARG A 73 -5.55 13.79 4.22
C ARG A 73 -5.87 15.25 4.51
N SER A 74 -6.11 15.59 5.78
CA SER A 74 -6.30 16.97 6.26
C SER A 74 -5.14 17.90 5.89
N LEU A 75 -3.93 17.36 5.67
CA LEU A 75 -2.75 18.12 5.24
C LEU A 75 -2.73 18.47 3.75
N ILE A 76 -3.49 17.73 2.94
CA ILE A 76 -3.65 17.97 1.51
C ILE A 76 -4.92 18.78 1.26
N ILE A 77 -6.03 18.37 1.87
CA ILE A 77 -7.36 18.96 1.70
C ILE A 77 -7.90 19.32 3.09
N PRO A 78 -8.02 20.61 3.44
CA PRO A 78 -8.53 21.02 4.75
C PRO A 78 -9.93 20.45 5.03
N GLY A 79 -10.13 19.92 6.24
CA GLY A 79 -11.42 19.35 6.69
C GLY A 79 -11.65 17.88 6.31
N GLU A 80 -10.79 17.30 5.47
CA GLU A 80 -10.85 15.88 5.15
C GLU A 80 -10.21 15.01 6.24
N SER A 81 -10.64 13.75 6.32
CA SER A 81 -10.13 12.77 7.28
C SER A 81 -9.54 11.54 6.58
N GLY A 82 -8.82 10.72 7.35
CA GLY A 82 -8.18 9.51 6.85
C GLY A 82 -6.81 9.75 6.24
N LEU A 83 -6.32 8.72 5.55
CA LEU A 83 -4.97 8.68 4.99
C LEU A 83 -5.01 8.81 3.46
N HIS A 84 -4.01 9.49 2.92
CA HIS A 84 -3.74 9.59 1.49
C HIS A 84 -2.44 8.85 1.17
N LEU A 85 -2.49 7.88 0.25
CA LEU A 85 -1.31 7.15 -0.23
C LEU A 85 -0.47 8.05 -1.14
N MET A 86 0.73 8.38 -0.69
CA MET A 86 1.70 9.16 -1.45
C MET A 86 2.60 8.29 -2.32
N GLU A 87 3.04 7.16 -1.78
CA GLU A 87 4.04 6.27 -2.38
C GLU A 87 3.67 4.82 -2.05
N GLY A 88 3.96 3.90 -2.97
CA GLY A 88 3.73 2.47 -2.77
C GLY A 88 2.44 1.97 -3.42
N HIS A 89 1.94 2.64 -4.47
CA HIS A 89 0.74 2.22 -5.23
C HIS A 89 0.82 0.78 -5.70
N THR A 90 1.96 0.35 -6.23
CA THR A 90 2.17 -1.05 -6.63
C THR A 90 2.08 -1.99 -5.43
N ARG A 91 2.74 -1.66 -4.30
CA ARG A 91 2.72 -2.49 -3.09
C ARG A 91 1.32 -2.63 -2.50
N LEU A 92 0.56 -1.53 -2.43
CA LEU A 92 -0.81 -1.58 -1.94
C LEU A 92 -1.73 -2.29 -2.94
N GLY A 93 -1.57 -2.06 -4.23
CA GLY A 93 -2.27 -2.78 -5.29
C GLY A 93 -2.02 -4.29 -5.21
N THR A 94 -0.77 -4.72 -5.06
CA THR A 94 -0.39 -6.12 -4.84
C THR A 94 -1.04 -6.68 -3.59
N LEU A 95 -1.05 -5.95 -2.47
CA LEU A 95 -1.72 -6.40 -1.24
C LEU A 95 -3.22 -6.61 -1.47
N LEU A 96 -3.90 -5.66 -2.13
CA LEU A 96 -5.33 -5.75 -2.44
C LEU A 96 -5.62 -6.92 -3.38
N GLY A 97 -4.79 -7.13 -4.40
CA GLY A 97 -4.85 -8.28 -5.29
C GLY A 97 -4.64 -9.59 -4.54
N ALA A 98 -3.66 -9.65 -3.64
CA ALA A 98 -3.38 -10.82 -2.82
C ALA A 98 -4.54 -11.16 -1.87
N ILE A 99 -5.19 -10.16 -1.27
CA ILE A 99 -6.40 -10.34 -0.46
C ILE A 99 -7.53 -10.95 -1.29
N LYS A 100 -7.73 -10.42 -2.51
CA LYS A 100 -8.82 -10.83 -3.41
C LYS A 100 -8.60 -12.22 -3.99
N TYR A 101 -7.40 -12.49 -4.51
CA TYR A 101 -7.09 -13.67 -5.31
C TYR A 101 -6.31 -14.76 -4.56
N LYS A 102 -5.82 -14.46 -3.35
CA LYS A 102 -5.13 -15.41 -2.46
C LYS A 102 -3.92 -16.11 -3.11
N PHE A 103 -3.19 -15.39 -3.97
CA PHE A 103 -2.01 -15.94 -4.66
C PHE A 103 -0.77 -16.05 -3.76
N VAL A 104 -0.80 -15.47 -2.56
CA VAL A 104 0.26 -15.55 -1.57
C VAL A 104 -0.34 -15.64 -0.16
N GLN A 105 0.35 -16.34 0.74
CA GLN A 105 0.01 -16.31 2.15
C GLN A 105 0.41 -14.95 2.73
N LEU A 106 -0.57 -14.14 3.12
CA LEU A 106 -0.35 -12.81 3.66
C LEU A 106 0.16 -12.87 5.11
N ALA A 107 0.99 -11.91 5.49
CA ALA A 107 1.24 -11.60 6.90
C ALA A 107 -0.03 -11.04 7.53
N ASP A 108 -0.22 -11.26 8.83
CA ASP A 108 -1.38 -10.72 9.58
C ASP A 108 -1.35 -9.19 9.69
N THR A 109 -0.16 -8.60 9.55
CA THR A 109 0.08 -7.19 9.74
C THR A 109 1.12 -6.66 8.77
N HIS A 110 0.99 -5.38 8.41
CA HIS A 110 1.88 -4.70 7.49
C HIS A 110 2.30 -3.33 8.03
N GLU A 111 3.55 -2.97 7.79
CA GLU A 111 4.13 -1.71 8.23
C GLU A 111 3.94 -0.61 7.21
N LEU A 112 3.70 0.63 7.64
CA LEU A 112 3.59 1.79 6.76
C LEU A 112 4.08 3.04 7.49
N TYR A 113 4.58 4.01 6.72
CA TYR A 113 4.89 5.33 7.25
C TYR A 113 3.67 6.24 7.17
N ILE A 114 3.36 6.96 8.24
CA ILE A 114 2.34 8.02 8.25
C ILE A 114 3.00 9.36 8.52
N ALA A 115 2.78 10.31 7.62
CA ALA A 115 3.03 11.72 7.87
C ALA A 115 1.83 12.41 8.53
N SER A 116 2.07 13.10 9.63
CA SER A 116 1.10 13.95 10.33
C SER A 116 1.76 15.26 10.78
N GLN A 117 0.98 16.24 11.24
CA GLN A 117 1.57 17.42 11.89
C GLN A 117 2.33 17.02 13.15
N LYS A 118 3.44 17.71 13.41
CA LYS A 118 4.21 17.56 14.66
C LYS A 118 3.35 17.83 15.88
#